data_AF-A0A514LKJ6-F1
#
_entry.id   AF-A0A514LKJ6-F1
#
_cell.length_a   1.000
_cell.length_b   1.000
_cell.length_c   1.000
_cell.angle_alpha   90.00
_cell.angle_beta   90.00
_cell.angle_gamma   90.00
#
_symmetry.space_group_name_H-M   'P 1'
#
loop_
_entity.id
_entity.type
_entity.pdbx_description
1 polymer ?
#
loop_
_entity_poly.entity_id
_entity_poly.type
_entity_poly.pdbx_seq_one_letter_code
_entity_poly.pdbx_strand_id
1 'polypeptide(L)'
;MNNPYDSGKVSGKSKKLQLPLIVLTAIFTIIFIYVADRGLTFLLNIGNESIYTYNYSLGIFGLILVIPAVLLSLGIIKGLDKNGYLNPLLAFLEKAIPKMAKLLTKLFKITVKAVIFTVKGIALLVMLIVNSISPSSGSHGSRGYFPSGRAISEGSNNKQESKKEAQWQAKQKQKEADVAWKHAKDQAEYNPNTIHMDKRLYRANAKQREANAEAKKFRKL
;
A
#
# COMPACT_ATOMS: atom_id res chain seq x y z
N MET A 1 -56.04 37.51 -18.00
CA MET A 1 -54.62 37.79 -17.69
C MET A 1 -54.04 36.56 -17.03
N ASN A 2 -53.25 35.76 -17.76
CA ASN A 2 -52.61 34.56 -17.23
C ASN A 2 -51.25 34.93 -16.62
N ASN A 3 -51.04 34.55 -15.36
CA ASN A 3 -49.84 34.86 -14.60
C ASN A 3 -48.65 34.01 -15.11
N PRO A 4 -47.58 34.62 -15.64
CA PRO A 4 -46.45 33.89 -16.25
C PRO A 4 -45.48 33.24 -15.23
N TYR A 5 -45.82 33.23 -13.94
CA TYR A 5 -44.96 32.72 -12.86
C TYR A 5 -45.41 31.36 -12.28
N ASP A 6 -46.03 30.48 -13.05
CA ASP A 6 -46.17 29.06 -12.66
C ASP A 6 -44.86 28.29 -12.92
N SER A 7 -43.81 28.66 -12.18
CA SER A 7 -42.48 28.03 -12.21
C SER A 7 -42.38 26.79 -11.30
N GLY A 8 -43.49 26.37 -10.67
CA GLY A 8 -43.50 25.34 -9.63
C GLY A 8 -43.40 23.90 -10.12
N LYS A 9 -43.72 23.62 -11.39
CA LYS A 9 -43.81 22.23 -11.89
C LYS A 9 -42.56 21.67 -12.58
N VAL A 10 -41.55 22.49 -12.87
CA VAL A 10 -40.34 22.04 -13.59
C VAL A 10 -39.33 21.34 -12.66
N SER A 11 -39.33 21.68 -11.37
CA SER A 11 -38.35 21.16 -10.39
C SER A 11 -38.50 19.65 -10.09
N GLY A 12 -39.72 19.11 -10.14
CA GLY A 12 -39.98 17.71 -9.79
C GLY A 12 -39.49 16.69 -10.82
N LYS A 13 -39.50 17.03 -12.11
CA LYS A 13 -39.08 16.12 -13.19
C LYS A 13 -37.56 15.98 -13.26
N SER A 14 -36.83 17.06 -12.96
CA SER A 14 -35.37 17.10 -12.90
C SER A 14 -34.80 16.14 -11.84
N LYS A 15 -35.34 16.16 -10.61
CA LYS A 15 -34.86 15.30 -9.52
C LYS A 15 -35.03 13.81 -9.78
N LYS A 16 -36.10 13.42 -10.50
CA LYS A 16 -36.36 12.01 -10.85
C LYS A 16 -35.33 11.43 -11.83
N LEU A 17 -34.71 12.26 -12.67
CA LEU A 17 -33.72 11.80 -13.66
C LEU A 17 -32.28 11.81 -13.10
N GLN A 18 -32.02 12.57 -12.04
CA GLN A 18 -30.69 12.70 -11.44
C GLN A 18 -30.19 11.40 -10.81
N LEU A 19 -31.04 10.72 -10.02
CA LEU A 19 -30.66 9.49 -9.34
C LEU A 19 -30.25 8.37 -10.32
N PRO A 20 -31.06 8.00 -11.33
CA PRO A 20 -30.67 6.98 -12.29
C PRO A 20 -29.46 7.42 -13.10
N LEU A 21 -29.31 8.72 -13.43
CA LEU A 21 -28.13 9.22 -14.14
C LEU A 21 -26.85 9.00 -13.34
N ILE A 22 -26.85 9.36 -12.05
CA ILE A 22 -25.68 9.19 -11.18
C ILE A 22 -25.35 7.70 -11.02
N VAL A 23 -26.36 6.85 -10.77
CA VAL A 23 -26.15 5.41 -10.59
C VAL A 23 -25.62 4.77 -11.86
N LEU A 24 -26.22 5.05 -13.02
CA LEU A 24 -25.80 4.48 -14.30
C LEU A 24 -24.39 4.96 -14.69
N THR A 25 -24.10 6.24 -14.44
CA THR A 25 -22.76 6.81 -14.66
C THR A 25 -21.73 6.11 -13.79
N ALA A 26 -22.03 5.89 -12.50
CA ALA A 26 -21.12 5.18 -11.61
C ALA A 26 -20.87 3.74 -12.07
N ILE A 27 -21.91 3.01 -12.48
CA ILE A 27 -21.80 1.65 -13.03
C ILE A 27 -20.91 1.65 -14.27
N PHE A 28 -21.17 2.51 -15.25
CA PHE A 28 -20.35 2.55 -16.47
C PHE A 28 -18.92 3.00 -16.21
N THR A 29 -18.71 3.94 -15.27
CA THR A 29 -17.37 4.35 -14.87
C THR A 29 -16.60 3.16 -14.32
N ILE A 30 -17.20 2.35 -13.44
CA ILE A 30 -16.58 1.13 -12.90
C ILE A 30 -16.30 0.10 -14.00
N ILE A 31 -17.24 -0.10 -14.92
CA ILE A 31 -17.05 -1.04 -16.05
C ILE A 31 -15.92 -0.58 -16.97
N PHE A 32 -15.90 0.69 -17.36
CA PHE A 32 -14.84 1.24 -18.21
C PHE A 32 -13.49 1.19 -17.52
N ILE A 33 -13.44 1.47 -16.23
CA ILE A 33 -12.25 1.28 -15.40
C ILE A 33 -11.76 -0.16 -15.48
N TYR A 34 -12.64 -1.13 -15.26
CA TYR A 34 -12.29 -2.55 -15.26
C TYR A 34 -11.82 -3.03 -16.63
N VAL A 35 -12.52 -2.62 -17.69
CA VAL A 35 -12.18 -2.95 -19.07
C VAL A 35 -10.88 -2.28 -19.49
N ALA A 36 -10.63 -1.03 -19.10
CA ALA A 36 -9.39 -0.34 -19.37
C ALA A 36 -8.20 -1.04 -18.69
N ASP A 37 -8.32 -1.37 -17.40
CA ASP A 37 -7.26 -2.04 -16.66
C ASP A 37 -6.93 -3.43 -17.23
N ARG A 38 -7.96 -4.26 -17.46
CA ARG A 38 -7.81 -5.60 -18.08
C ARG A 38 -7.34 -5.53 -19.53
N GLY A 39 -7.92 -4.64 -20.31
CA GLY A 39 -7.64 -4.48 -21.74
C GLY A 39 -6.23 -3.94 -21.97
N LEU A 40 -5.80 -2.95 -21.19
CA LEU A 40 -4.45 -2.41 -21.25
C LEU A 40 -3.43 -3.46 -20.79
N THR A 41 -3.73 -4.20 -19.72
CA THR A 41 -2.90 -5.32 -19.27
C THR A 41 -2.77 -6.40 -20.34
N PHE A 42 -3.87 -6.74 -21.03
CA PHE A 42 -3.84 -7.69 -22.13
C PHE A 42 -2.99 -7.17 -23.30
N LEU A 43 -3.24 -5.94 -23.75
CA LEU A 43 -2.52 -5.33 -24.87
C LEU A 43 -1.02 -5.21 -24.62
N LEU A 44 -0.62 -4.84 -23.40
CA LEU A 44 0.78 -4.68 -23.03
C LEU A 44 1.51 -6.03 -22.87
N ASN A 45 0.80 -7.11 -22.54
CA ASN A 45 1.39 -8.44 -22.37
C ASN A 45 1.38 -9.30 -23.65
N ILE A 46 0.82 -8.83 -24.76
CA ILE A 46 0.88 -9.54 -26.06
C ILE A 46 2.33 -9.72 -26.56
N GLY A 47 3.27 -8.88 -26.08
CA GLY A 47 4.68 -8.82 -26.53
C GLY A 47 5.70 -9.68 -25.76
N ASN A 48 5.29 -10.51 -24.80
CA ASN A 48 6.13 -11.53 -24.16
C ASN A 48 7.16 -11.11 -23.08
N GLU A 49 6.93 -10.02 -22.36
CA GLU A 49 7.51 -9.85 -21.02
C GLU A 49 6.35 -9.62 -20.05
N SER A 50 6.27 -10.40 -18.97
CA SER A 50 5.31 -10.16 -17.88
C SER A 50 5.71 -8.88 -17.17
N ILE A 51 5.39 -7.73 -17.77
CA ILE A 51 5.45 -6.45 -17.11
C ILE A 51 4.42 -6.58 -16.00
N TYR A 52 4.90 -6.60 -14.74
CA TYR A 52 4.03 -6.50 -13.57
C TYR A 52 3.21 -5.23 -13.75
N THR A 53 1.98 -5.38 -14.23
CA THR A 53 1.00 -4.31 -14.25
C THR A 53 0.68 -4.05 -12.80
N TYR A 54 1.35 -3.05 -12.23
CA TYR A 54 0.85 -2.36 -11.05
C TYR A 54 -0.62 -2.08 -11.36
N ASN A 55 -1.55 -2.66 -10.59
CA ASN A 55 -2.98 -2.31 -10.65
C ASN A 55 -3.03 -0.81 -10.88
N TYR A 56 -3.45 -0.36 -12.07
CA TYR A 56 -3.32 1.06 -12.38
C TYR A 56 -4.24 1.77 -11.41
N SER A 57 -3.64 2.38 -10.39
CA SER A 57 -4.34 3.20 -9.42
C SER A 57 -4.91 4.34 -10.24
N LEU A 58 -6.19 4.21 -10.59
CA LEU A 58 -6.97 5.13 -11.39
C LEU A 58 -7.19 6.40 -10.58
N GLY A 59 -6.13 7.20 -10.45
CA GLY A 59 -6.22 8.59 -10.05
C GLY A 59 -6.91 9.39 -11.14
N ILE A 60 -6.21 10.38 -11.69
CA ILE A 60 -6.73 11.29 -12.72
C ILE A 60 -7.33 10.56 -13.95
N PHE A 61 -6.83 9.38 -14.32
CA PHE A 61 -7.36 8.61 -15.44
C PHE A 61 -8.77 8.05 -15.21
N GLY A 62 -9.15 7.78 -13.95
CA GLY A 62 -10.53 7.38 -13.62
C GLY A 62 -11.54 8.49 -13.88
N LEU A 63 -11.13 9.75 -13.65
CA LEU A 63 -11.97 10.93 -13.94
C LEU A 63 -12.20 11.14 -15.44
N ILE A 64 -11.20 10.83 -16.29
CA ILE A 64 -11.35 10.95 -17.75
C ILE A 64 -12.43 9.99 -18.26
N LEU A 65 -12.54 8.79 -17.67
CA LEU A 65 -13.56 7.79 -18.03
C LEU A 65 -14.98 8.13 -17.55
N VAL A 66 -15.13 9.12 -16.66
CA VAL A 66 -16.46 9.59 -16.24
C VAL A 66 -17.18 10.28 -17.39
N ILE A 67 -16.47 11.02 -18.25
CA ILE A 67 -17.07 11.76 -19.38
C ILE A 67 -17.81 10.82 -20.36
N PRO A 68 -17.17 9.77 -20.92
CA PRO A 68 -17.88 8.83 -21.79
C PRO A 68 -18.96 8.05 -21.02
N ALA A 69 -18.79 7.78 -19.73
CA ALA A 69 -19.80 7.12 -18.90
C ALA A 69 -21.07 7.98 -18.73
N VAL A 70 -20.92 9.28 -18.54
CA VAL A 70 -22.05 10.24 -18.45
C VAL A 70 -22.80 10.31 -19.77
N LEU A 71 -22.08 10.43 -20.90
CA LEU A 71 -22.70 10.52 -22.23
C LEU A 71 -23.50 9.26 -22.57
N LEU A 72 -22.92 8.08 -22.31
CA LEU A 72 -23.59 6.81 -22.53
C LEU A 72 -24.81 6.65 -21.60
N SER A 73 -24.69 7.11 -20.35
CA SER A 73 -25.80 7.10 -19.40
C SER A 73 -26.96 8.00 -19.84
N LEU A 74 -26.66 9.20 -20.33
CA LEU A 74 -27.65 10.11 -20.88
C LEU A 74 -28.36 9.51 -22.11
N GLY A 75 -27.62 8.84 -22.98
CA GLY A 75 -28.18 8.15 -24.14
C GLY A 75 -29.20 7.08 -23.74
N ILE A 76 -28.84 6.22 -22.77
CA ILE A 76 -29.72 5.17 -22.27
C ILE A 76 -30.95 5.76 -21.57
N ILE A 77 -30.78 6.77 -20.71
CA ILE A 77 -31.90 7.41 -20.01
C ILE A 77 -32.88 8.04 -20.99
N LYS A 78 -32.39 8.77 -22.01
CA LYS A 78 -33.25 9.34 -23.05
C LYS A 78 -34.00 8.25 -23.83
N GLY A 79 -33.34 7.13 -24.14
CA GLY A 79 -33.98 5.99 -24.79
C GLY A 79 -35.06 5.32 -23.93
N LEU A 80 -34.78 5.14 -22.63
CA LEU A 80 -35.72 4.54 -21.68
C LEU A 80 -36.91 5.46 -21.38
N ASP A 81 -36.71 6.78 -21.35
CA ASP A 81 -37.80 7.76 -21.15
C ASP A 81 -38.79 7.70 -22.32
N LYS A 82 -38.25 7.64 -23.55
CA LYS A 82 -39.05 7.53 -24.78
C LYS A 82 -39.91 6.27 -24.81
N ASN A 83 -39.43 5.19 -24.20
CA ASN A 83 -40.09 3.89 -24.18
C ASN A 83 -40.88 3.61 -22.88
N GLY A 84 -40.95 4.57 -21.95
CA GLY A 84 -41.69 4.43 -20.68
C GLY A 84 -41.07 3.50 -19.63
N TYR A 85 -39.85 2.98 -19.87
CA TYR A 85 -39.17 2.02 -18.98
C TYR A 85 -38.40 2.67 -17.81
N LEU A 86 -38.34 4.01 -17.72
CA LEU A 86 -37.66 4.68 -16.61
C LEU A 86 -38.35 4.49 -15.25
N ASN A 87 -39.68 4.47 -15.22
CA ASN A 87 -40.44 4.34 -13.98
C ASN A 87 -40.17 3.01 -13.24
N PRO A 88 -40.19 1.82 -13.88
CA PRO A 88 -39.84 0.58 -13.20
C PRO A 88 -38.37 0.52 -12.76
N LEU A 89 -37.46 1.11 -13.53
CA LEU A 89 -36.04 1.21 -13.17
C LEU A 89 -35.83 2.08 -11.92
N LEU A 90 -36.52 3.22 -11.83
CA LEU A 90 -36.52 4.08 -10.65
C LEU A 90 -37.05 3.37 -9.41
N ALA A 91 -38.20 2.70 -9.52
CA ALA A 91 -38.78 1.95 -8.41
C ALA A 91 -37.86 0.82 -7.92
N PHE A 92 -37.15 0.15 -8.84
CA PHE A 92 -36.15 -0.84 -8.48
C PHE A 92 -34.96 -0.21 -7.74
N LEU A 93 -34.40 0.90 -8.24
CA LEU A 93 -33.27 1.59 -7.61
C LEU A 93 -33.63 2.12 -6.23
N GLU A 94 -34.79 2.75 -6.06
CA GLU A 94 -35.27 3.24 -4.76
C GLU A 94 -35.37 2.12 -3.72
N LYS A 95 -35.73 0.90 -4.15
CA LYS A 95 -35.80 -0.27 -3.27
C LYS A 95 -34.44 -0.94 -3.04
N ALA A 96 -33.54 -0.89 -4.03
CA ALA A 96 -32.24 -1.56 -3.99
C ALA A 96 -31.17 -0.76 -3.23
N ILE A 97 -31.12 0.57 -3.42
CA ILE A 97 -30.15 1.47 -2.78
C ILE A 97 -30.11 1.31 -1.25
N PRO A 98 -31.23 1.36 -0.50
CA PRO A 98 -31.18 1.24 0.96
C PRO A 98 -30.73 -0.16 1.40
N LYS A 99 -31.09 -1.22 0.66
CA LYS A 99 -30.63 -2.59 0.94
C LYS A 99 -29.11 -2.71 0.74
N MET A 100 -28.60 -2.16 -0.36
CA MET A 100 -27.17 -2.14 -0.67
C MET A 100 -26.39 -1.30 0.36
N ALA A 101 -26.90 -0.13 0.73
CA ALA A 101 -26.31 0.72 1.77
C ALA A 101 -26.26 0.01 3.13
N LYS A 102 -27.30 -0.72 3.50
CA LYS A 102 -27.32 -1.54 4.73
C LYS A 102 -26.28 -2.68 4.68
N LEU A 103 -26.10 -3.30 3.51
CA LEU A 103 -25.10 -4.35 3.33
C LEU A 103 -23.67 -3.77 3.38
N LEU A 104 -23.42 -2.66 2.69
CA LEU A 104 -22.14 -1.94 2.71
C LEU A 104 -21.76 -1.48 4.11
N THR A 105 -22.70 -0.90 4.86
CA THR A 105 -22.43 -0.49 6.25
C THR A 105 -22.16 -1.68 7.16
N LYS A 106 -22.78 -2.84 6.92
CA LYS A 106 -22.47 -4.09 7.64
C LYS A 106 -21.06 -4.59 7.31
N LEU A 107 -20.69 -4.61 6.03
CA LEU A 107 -19.33 -4.99 5.59
C LEU A 107 -18.28 -4.03 6.17
N PHE A 108 -18.51 -2.72 6.08
CA PHE A 108 -17.63 -1.71 6.66
C PHE A 108 -17.39 -1.94 8.16
N LYS A 109 -18.45 -2.21 8.93
CA LYS A 109 -18.33 -2.55 10.35
C LYS A 109 -17.47 -3.79 10.59
N ILE A 110 -17.57 -4.81 9.74
CA ILE A 110 -16.74 -6.02 9.83
C ILE A 110 -15.28 -5.68 9.55
N THR A 111 -15.00 -4.90 8.50
CA THR A 111 -13.64 -4.47 8.15
C THR A 111 -13.00 -3.65 9.26
N VAL A 112 -13.72 -2.68 9.83
CA VAL A 112 -13.24 -1.88 10.98
C VAL A 112 -12.92 -2.77 12.18
N LYS A 113 -13.78 -3.74 12.50
CA LYS A 113 -13.51 -4.70 13.57
C LYS A 113 -12.26 -5.54 13.31
N ALA A 114 -12.06 -6.00 12.08
CA ALA A 114 -10.88 -6.76 11.69
C ALA A 114 -9.60 -5.92 11.88
N VAL A 115 -9.60 -4.66 11.41
CA VAL A 115 -8.47 -3.73 11.59
C VAL A 115 -8.16 -3.51 13.08
N ILE A 116 -9.18 -3.25 13.90
CA ILE A 116 -9.00 -3.07 15.36
C ILE A 116 -8.39 -4.33 15.99
N PHE A 117 -8.84 -5.51 15.57
CA PHE A 117 -8.30 -6.79 16.06
C PHE A 117 -6.83 -6.96 15.68
N THR A 118 -6.46 -6.68 14.43
CA THR A 118 -5.07 -6.73 13.95
C THR A 118 -4.17 -5.76 14.72
N VAL A 119 -4.61 -4.52 14.92
CA VAL A 119 -3.86 -3.51 15.68
C VAL A 119 -3.64 -3.95 17.13
N LYS A 120 -4.69 -4.50 17.79
CA LYS A 120 -4.57 -5.05 19.14
C LYS A 120 -3.60 -6.23 19.21
N GLY A 121 -3.65 -7.13 18.23
CA GLY A 121 -2.72 -8.27 18.14
C GLY A 121 -1.27 -7.82 18.02
N ILE A 122 -0.99 -6.83 17.15
CA ILE A 122 0.35 -6.24 17.00
C ILE A 122 0.80 -5.59 18.31
N ALA A 123 -0.06 -4.80 18.96
CA ALA A 123 0.28 -4.14 20.23
C ALA A 123 0.63 -5.15 21.33
N LEU A 124 -0.11 -6.26 21.43
CA LEU A 124 0.17 -7.33 22.39
C LEU A 124 1.50 -8.02 22.10
N LEU A 125 1.80 -8.27 20.82
CA LEU A 125 3.08 -8.83 20.39
C LEU A 125 4.25 -7.92 20.75
N VAL A 126 4.11 -6.60 20.54
CA VAL A 126 5.11 -5.60 20.95
C VAL A 126 5.30 -5.62 22.46
N MET A 127 4.23 -5.65 23.27
CA MET A 127 4.36 -5.75 24.73
C MET A 127 5.10 -7.03 25.15
N LEU A 128 4.82 -8.18 24.52
CA LEU A 128 5.53 -9.43 24.81
C LEU A 128 7.02 -9.32 24.50
N ILE A 129 7.38 -8.72 23.37
CA ILE A 129 8.78 -8.49 23.01
C ILE A 129 9.46 -7.57 24.04
N VAL A 130 8.83 -6.43 24.36
CA VAL A 130 9.38 -5.47 25.34
C VAL A 130 9.56 -6.12 26.72
N ASN A 131 8.58 -6.90 27.17
CA ASN A 131 8.67 -7.61 28.45
C ASN A 131 9.72 -8.72 28.44
N SER A 132 9.93 -9.39 27.30
CA SER A 132 10.96 -10.44 27.17
C SER A 132 12.39 -9.90 27.09
N ILE A 133 12.57 -8.65 26.62
CA ILE A 133 13.88 -8.01 26.46
C ILE A 133 14.22 -7.10 27.64
N SER A 134 13.23 -6.68 28.43
CA SER A 134 13.49 -5.87 29.63
C SER A 134 14.18 -6.75 30.69
N PRO A 135 15.47 -6.53 31.00
CA PRO A 135 16.09 -7.21 32.12
C PRO A 135 15.34 -6.75 33.37
N SER A 136 14.86 -7.69 34.17
CA SER A 136 14.34 -7.40 35.50
C SER A 136 15.43 -6.66 36.27
N SER A 137 15.32 -5.33 36.37
CA SER A 137 16.19 -4.50 37.18
C SER A 137 15.83 -4.75 38.64
N GLY A 138 16.29 -5.90 39.15
CA GLY A 138 16.40 -6.18 40.56
C GLY A 138 17.38 -5.18 41.14
N SER A 139 16.84 -4.17 41.82
CA SER A 139 17.61 -3.17 42.55
C SER A 139 18.27 -3.85 43.76
N HIS A 140 19.48 -4.37 43.57
CA HIS A 140 20.39 -4.73 44.64
C HIS A 140 21.40 -3.60 44.79
N GLY A 141 21.37 -2.96 45.96
CA GLY A 141 22.27 -1.89 46.31
C GLY A 141 23.73 -2.35 46.32
N SER A 142 24.61 -1.47 45.85
CA SER A 142 26.00 -1.50 46.30
C SER A 142 26.56 -0.09 46.32
N ARG A 143 26.89 0.35 47.53
CA ARG A 143 27.75 1.50 47.81
C ARG A 143 29.09 1.28 47.07
N GLY A 144 29.41 2.20 46.16
CA GLY A 144 30.71 2.26 45.50
C GLY A 144 31.26 3.67 45.62
N TYR A 145 32.22 3.83 46.54
CA TYR A 145 33.00 5.03 46.77
C TYR A 145 33.88 5.32 45.53
N PHE A 146 33.74 6.49 44.92
CA PHE A 146 34.63 6.96 43.85
C PHE A 146 35.56 8.04 44.41
N PRO A 147 36.90 7.84 44.42
CA PRO A 147 37.82 8.95 44.62
C PRO A 147 38.08 9.70 43.31
N SER A 148 38.36 10.98 43.51
CA SER A 148 38.80 12.00 42.56
C SER A 148 40.10 11.65 41.84
N GLY A 149 40.35 12.28 40.68
CA GLY A 149 41.71 12.47 40.17
C GLY A 149 41.92 12.35 38.66
N ARG A 150 41.68 13.45 37.94
CA ARG A 150 42.63 14.11 37.01
C ARG A 150 43.54 13.22 36.13
N ALA A 151 43.31 13.23 34.81
CA ALA A 151 44.28 13.67 33.79
C ALA A 151 43.71 13.47 32.36
N ILE A 152 43.57 14.57 31.64
CA ILE A 152 43.21 14.63 30.23
C ILE A 152 44.42 14.14 29.42
N SER A 153 44.27 12.99 28.76
CA SER A 153 45.17 12.49 27.72
C SER A 153 44.46 12.65 26.37
N GLU A 154 44.74 13.76 25.68
CA GLU A 154 44.22 14.15 24.37
C GLU A 154 44.73 13.30 23.18
N GLY A 155 45.35 12.14 23.44
CA GLY A 155 45.89 11.25 22.39
C GLY A 155 45.06 9.98 22.09
N SER A 156 43.99 9.70 22.85
CA SER A 156 43.30 8.38 22.77
C SER A 156 41.90 8.40 22.11
N ASN A 157 41.25 9.56 22.00
CA ASN A 157 39.88 9.66 21.48
C ASN A 157 39.79 9.34 19.98
N ASN A 158 40.76 9.79 19.16
CA ASN A 158 40.77 9.53 17.72
C ASN A 158 40.91 8.03 17.38
N LYS A 159 41.61 7.25 18.21
CA LYS A 159 41.76 5.80 18.01
C LYS A 159 40.48 5.04 18.38
N GLN A 160 39.72 5.52 19.38
CA GLN A 160 38.44 4.91 19.72
C GLN A 160 37.33 5.27 18.72
N GLU A 161 37.32 6.50 18.21
CA GLU A 161 36.37 6.93 17.19
C GLU A 161 36.60 6.21 15.86
N SER A 162 37.84 6.12 15.38
CA SER A 162 38.17 5.33 14.17
C SER A 162 37.79 3.84 14.30
N LYS A 163 37.94 3.24 15.49
CA LYS A 163 37.46 1.86 15.74
C LYS A 163 35.94 1.75 15.68
N LYS A 164 35.21 2.72 16.25
CA LYS A 164 33.74 2.75 16.19
C LYS A 164 33.23 2.96 14.76
N GLU A 165 33.86 3.85 14.00
CA GLU A 165 33.51 4.11 12.60
C GLU A 165 33.79 2.89 11.71
N ALA A 166 34.96 2.27 11.84
CA ALA A 166 35.30 1.04 11.13
C ALA A 166 34.35 -0.11 11.49
N GLN A 167 33.97 -0.24 12.77
CA GLN A 167 32.99 -1.22 13.21
C GLN A 167 31.59 -0.96 12.65
N TRP A 168 31.17 0.31 12.57
CA TRP A 168 29.91 0.70 11.97
C TRP A 168 29.87 0.38 10.47
N GLN A 169 30.94 0.72 9.73
CA GLN A 169 31.06 0.42 8.30
C GLN A 169 31.06 -1.09 8.03
N ALA A 170 31.78 -1.88 8.83
CA ALA A 170 31.77 -3.34 8.71
C ALA A 170 30.38 -3.94 8.95
N LYS A 171 29.63 -3.40 9.94
CA LYS A 171 28.25 -3.83 10.20
C LYS A 171 27.30 -3.48 9.06
N GLN A 172 27.45 -2.30 8.43
CA GLN A 172 26.63 -1.93 7.27
C GLN A 172 26.90 -2.86 6.08
N LYS A 173 28.17 -3.11 5.76
CA LYS A 173 28.55 -4.03 4.67
C LYS A 173 28.04 -5.46 4.91
N GLN A 174 28.08 -5.95 6.15
CA GLN A 174 27.51 -7.26 6.48
C GLN A 174 25.99 -7.29 6.28
N LYS A 175 25.26 -6.26 6.74
CA LYS A 175 23.81 -6.16 6.51
C LYS A 175 23.45 -6.16 5.02
N GLU A 176 24.21 -5.43 4.21
CA GLU A 176 24.02 -5.43 2.76
C GLU A 176 24.27 -6.79 2.11
N ALA A 177 25.29 -7.52 2.58
CA ALA A 177 25.59 -8.87 2.13
C ALA A 177 24.45 -9.83 2.49
N ASP A 178 23.94 -9.75 3.72
CA ASP A 178 22.83 -10.58 4.21
C ASP A 178 21.54 -10.32 3.41
N VAL A 179 21.23 -9.06 3.12
CA VAL A 179 20.08 -8.68 2.27
C VAL A 179 20.24 -9.23 0.85
N ALA A 180 21.42 -9.09 0.25
CA ALA A 180 21.68 -9.62 -1.09
C ALA A 180 21.55 -11.15 -1.13
N TRP A 181 22.03 -11.84 -0.09
CA TRP A 181 21.88 -13.29 0.08
C TRP A 181 20.42 -13.71 0.23
N LYS A 182 19.64 -12.98 1.03
CA LYS A 182 18.21 -13.24 1.21
C LYS A 182 17.47 -13.12 -0.12
N HIS A 183 17.69 -12.03 -0.86
CA HIS A 183 17.08 -11.86 -2.19
C HIS A 183 17.50 -12.94 -3.19
N ALA A 184 18.77 -13.37 -3.18
CA ALA A 184 19.24 -14.45 -4.03
C ALA A 184 18.55 -15.78 -3.66
N LYS A 185 18.43 -16.08 -2.36
CA LYS A 185 17.77 -17.29 -1.86
C LYS A 185 16.28 -17.32 -2.19
N ASP A 186 15.55 -16.24 -1.90
CA ASP A 186 14.11 -16.15 -2.19
C ASP A 186 13.87 -16.40 -3.69
N GLN A 187 14.71 -15.84 -4.55
CA GLN A 187 14.58 -16.02 -6.00
C GLN A 187 14.98 -17.41 -6.47
N ALA A 188 15.88 -18.10 -5.75
CA ALA A 188 16.28 -19.47 -6.07
C ALA A 188 15.18 -20.47 -5.72
N GLU A 189 14.41 -20.17 -4.68
CA GLU A 189 13.23 -20.96 -4.31
C GLU A 189 12.10 -20.79 -5.33
N TYR A 190 11.91 -19.59 -5.89
CA TYR A 190 10.90 -19.33 -6.91
C TYR A 190 11.28 -19.84 -8.31
N ASN A 191 12.53 -19.65 -8.75
CA ASN A 191 12.98 -20.08 -10.08
C ASN A 191 14.50 -20.35 -10.12
N PRO A 192 14.92 -21.60 -9.86
CA PRO A 192 16.34 -21.95 -9.75
C PRO A 192 17.10 -21.87 -11.09
N ASN A 193 16.42 -21.99 -12.24
CA ASN A 193 17.05 -22.11 -13.56
C ASN A 193 17.06 -20.81 -14.37
N THR A 194 17.19 -19.66 -13.71
CA THR A 194 17.31 -18.38 -14.43
C THR A 194 18.77 -18.06 -14.74
N ILE A 195 19.06 -17.57 -15.95
CA ILE A 195 20.38 -17.03 -16.35
C ILE A 195 20.87 -15.94 -15.37
N HIS A 196 19.95 -15.27 -14.67
CA HIS A 196 20.25 -14.24 -13.71
C HIS A 196 20.60 -14.75 -12.30
N MET A 197 20.38 -16.03 -12.00
CA MET A 197 20.69 -16.62 -10.71
C MET A 197 22.19 -16.61 -10.42
N ASP A 198 23.01 -17.09 -11.35
CA ASP A 198 24.46 -17.13 -11.20
C ASP A 198 25.04 -15.73 -10.99
N LYS A 199 24.52 -14.74 -11.71
CA LYS A 199 24.92 -13.33 -11.56
C LYS A 199 24.57 -12.79 -10.18
N ARG A 200 23.44 -13.20 -9.60
CA ARG A 200 23.00 -12.78 -8.25
C ARG A 200 23.80 -13.48 -7.15
N LEU A 201 24.07 -14.78 -7.29
CA LEU A 201 24.95 -15.53 -6.40
C LEU A 201 26.37 -14.96 -6.42
N TYR A 202 26.90 -14.63 -7.60
CA TYR A 202 28.19 -13.96 -7.73
C TYR A 202 28.22 -12.61 -7.02
N ARG A 203 27.17 -11.79 -7.17
CA ARG A 203 27.05 -10.49 -6.49
C ARG A 203 26.95 -10.64 -4.97
N ALA A 204 26.19 -11.60 -4.47
CA ALA A 204 26.08 -11.87 -3.03
C ALA A 204 27.42 -12.34 -2.45
N ASN A 205 28.13 -13.23 -3.16
CA ASN A 205 29.47 -13.68 -2.78
C ASN A 205 30.51 -12.54 -2.81
N ALA A 206 30.44 -11.65 -3.80
CA ALA A 206 31.30 -10.47 -3.87
C ALA A 206 31.09 -9.55 -2.65
N LYS A 207 29.83 -9.23 -2.32
CA LYS A 207 29.50 -8.43 -1.13
C LYS A 207 29.94 -9.09 0.18
N GLN A 208 29.81 -10.41 0.29
CA GLN A 208 30.30 -11.14 1.47
C GLN A 208 31.84 -11.09 1.59
N ARG A 209 32.56 -11.16 0.48
CA ARG A 209 34.03 -11.01 0.46
C ARG A 209 34.44 -9.59 0.87
N GLU A 210 33.74 -8.56 0.41
CA GLU A 210 33.97 -7.17 0.82
C GLU A 210 33.71 -6.96 2.31
N ALA A 211 32.62 -7.49 2.84
CA ALA A 211 32.31 -7.45 4.27
C ALA A 211 33.41 -8.14 5.10
N ASN A 212 33.86 -9.32 4.66
CA ASN A 212 34.94 -10.07 5.31
C ASN A 212 36.30 -9.34 5.23
N ALA A 213 36.59 -8.67 4.11
CA ALA A 213 37.80 -7.87 3.95
C ALA A 213 37.80 -6.66 4.90
N GLU A 214 36.66 -5.96 5.03
CA GLU A 214 36.52 -4.84 5.96
C GLU A 214 36.61 -5.30 7.42
N ALA A 215 35.98 -6.42 7.76
CA ALA A 215 36.09 -7.04 9.09
C ALA A 215 37.55 -7.44 9.43
N LYS A 216 38.33 -7.88 8.44
CA LYS A 216 39.76 -8.16 8.61
C LYS A 216 40.58 -6.90 8.85
N LYS A 217 40.28 -5.79 8.17
CA LYS A 217 40.94 -4.49 8.42
C LYS A 217 40.65 -4.00 9.83
N PHE A 218 39.41 -4.14 10.31
CA PHE A 218 39.05 -3.85 11.69
C PHE A 218 39.86 -4.67 12.69
N ARG A 219 40.02 -5.98 12.48
CA ARG A 219 40.82 -6.84 13.38
C ARG A 219 42.30 -6.45 13.46
N LYS A 220 42.82 -5.71 12.47
CA LYS A 220 44.21 -5.23 12.44
C LYS A 220 44.40 -3.84 13.08
N LEU A 221 43.32 -3.15 13.49
CA LEU A 221 43.33 -1.81 14.14
C LEU A 221 43.18 -1.91 15.66
#